data_AF-A0A016WDQ3-F1
#
_entry.id   AF-A0A016WDQ3-F1
#
_cell.length_a   1.000
_cell.length_b   1.000
_cell.length_c   1.000
_cell.angle_alpha   90.00
_cell.angle_beta   90.00
_cell.angle_gamma   90.00
#
_symmetry.space_group_name_H-M   'P 1'
#
loop_
_entity.id
_entity.type
_entity.pdbx_description
1 polymer ?
#
loop_
_entity_poly.entity_id
_entity_poly.type
_entity_poly.pdbx_seq_one_letter_code
_entity_poly.pdbx_strand_id
1 'polypeptide(L)'
;MTRDEIARQHKLLNELDCIQMDLRREESDQTRLSLLRSRLGALDGSLLHQKVRLPCIPSFRCSGVVVKDCKIFNSNAKPLKIVFRGLNSTYSIIHKSGDDMRQDALVLQMVSFMNDIWLSERLDLRMITFRCMPVGYRKGAFVGFFISHFI
;
A
#
# COMPACT_ATOMS: atom_id res chain seq x y z
N MET A 1 15.59 1.43 14.03
CA MET A 1 15.43 1.84 12.61
C MET A 1 16.42 2.97 12.37
N THR A 2 17.25 2.92 11.32
CA THR A 2 18.30 3.93 11.10
C THR A 2 17.77 5.12 10.28
N ARG A 3 18.43 6.28 10.36
CA ARG A 3 18.07 7.47 9.56
C ARG A 3 18.01 7.17 8.06
N ASP A 4 18.96 6.39 7.56
CA ASP A 4 19.00 5.99 6.15
C ASP A 4 17.81 5.12 5.74
N GLU A 5 17.31 4.29 6.66
CA GLU A 5 16.12 3.46 6.41
C GLU A 5 14.87 4.34 6.25
N ILE A 6 14.72 5.34 7.12
CA ILE A 6 13.62 6.32 7.02
C ILE A 6 13.72 7.11 5.71
N ALA A 7 14.93 7.47 5.29
CA ALA A 7 15.14 8.15 4.01
C ALA A 7 14.73 7.26 2.81
N ARG A 8 15.08 5.97 2.84
CA ARG A 8 14.64 5.00 1.83
C ARG A 8 13.12 4.84 1.81
N GLN A 9 12.48 4.81 2.98
CA GLN A 9 11.03 4.75 3.10
C GLN A 9 10.34 5.97 2.47
N HIS A 10 10.83 7.17 2.78
CA HIS A 10 10.32 8.40 2.16
C HIS A 10 10.52 8.41 0.65
N LYS A 11 11.68 7.97 0.17
CA LYS A 11 11.96 7.84 -1.27
C LYS A 11 10.97 6.90 -1.94
N LEU A 12 10.71 5.72 -1.36
CA LEU A 12 9.71 4.80 -1.87
C LEU A 12 8.32 5.44 -1.96
N LEU A 13 7.86 6.09 -0.87
CA LEU A 13 6.54 6.73 -0.85
C LEU A 13 6.41 7.83 -1.90
N ASN A 14 7.44 8.66 -2.06
CA ASN A 14 7.46 9.71 -3.09
C ASN A 14 7.41 9.13 -4.51
N GLU A 15 8.14 8.04 -4.78
CA GLU A 15 8.06 7.36 -6.08
C GLU A 15 6.65 6.83 -6.36
N LEU A 16 5.99 6.23 -5.36
CA LEU A 16 4.61 5.76 -5.51
C LEU A 16 3.63 6.90 -5.76
N ASP A 17 3.83 8.06 -5.12
CA ASP A 17 3.06 9.26 -5.39
C ASP A 17 3.26 9.76 -6.82
N CYS A 18 4.50 9.85 -7.29
CA CYS A 18 4.81 10.23 -8.67
C CYS A 18 4.15 9.28 -9.67
N ILE A 19 4.27 7.97 -9.45
CA ILE A 19 3.60 6.95 -10.29
C ILE A 19 2.10 7.20 -10.32
N GLN A 20 1.45 7.37 -9.17
CA GLN A 20 0.01 7.57 -9.11
C GLN A 20 -0.44 8.88 -9.77
N MET A 21 0.34 9.96 -9.63
CA MET A 21 0.07 11.23 -10.30
C MET A 21 0.14 11.09 -11.83
N ASP A 22 1.14 10.40 -12.35
CA ASP A 22 1.28 10.21 -13.80
C ASP A 22 0.17 9.32 -14.36
N LEU A 23 -0.20 8.26 -13.65
CA LEU A 23 -1.33 7.39 -14.04
C LEU A 23 -2.69 8.11 -14.06
N ARG A 24 -2.85 9.16 -13.24
CA ARG A 24 -4.08 9.98 -13.23
C ARG A 24 -4.19 10.92 -14.43
N ARG A 25 -3.06 11.29 -15.04
CA ARG A 25 -3.01 12.15 -16.23
C ARG A 25 -3.35 11.38 -17.51
N GLU A 26 -3.06 10.08 -17.53
CA GLU A 26 -3.44 9.22 -18.64
C GLU A 26 -4.94 9.00 -18.68
N GLU A 27 -5.55 9.13 -19.86
CA GLU A 27 -6.98 8.86 -20.09
C GLU A 27 -7.22 7.44 -20.58
N SER A 28 -6.37 6.94 -21.49
CA SER A 28 -6.47 5.59 -22.06
C SER A 28 -6.04 4.52 -21.06
N ASP A 29 -6.87 3.50 -20.87
CA ASP A 29 -6.57 2.34 -20.04
C ASP A 29 -5.33 1.57 -20.54
N GLN A 30 -5.15 1.46 -21.85
CA GLN A 30 -4.00 0.76 -22.43
C GLN A 30 -2.69 1.50 -22.12
N THR A 31 -2.67 2.82 -22.31
CA THR A 31 -1.49 3.67 -22.01
C THR A 31 -1.20 3.69 -20.50
N ARG A 32 -2.26 3.73 -19.68
CA ARG A 32 -2.12 3.69 -18.22
C ARG A 32 -1.51 2.38 -17.74
N LEU A 33 -1.92 1.24 -18.30
CA LEU A 33 -1.37 -0.07 -17.96
C LEU A 33 0.07 -0.24 -18.44
N SER A 34 0.42 0.25 -19.62
CA SER A 34 1.81 0.21 -20.12
C SER A 34 2.72 1.10 -19.27
N LEU A 35 2.27 2.31 -18.91
CA LEU A 35 2.98 3.22 -18.02
C LEU A 35 3.19 2.61 -16.64
N LEU A 36 2.15 1.98 -16.06
CA LEU A 36 2.24 1.31 -14.76
C LEU A 36 3.33 0.24 -14.77
N ARG A 37 3.32 -0.64 -15.78
CA ARG A 37 4.29 -1.74 -15.91
C ARG A 37 5.71 -1.20 -16.04
N SER A 38 5.91 -0.18 -16.88
CA SER A 38 7.20 0.48 -17.08
C SER A 38 7.74 1.05 -15.76
N ARG A 39 6.93 1.85 -15.07
CA ARG A 39 7.35 2.53 -13.84
C ARG A 39 7.59 1.57 -12.67
N LEU A 40 6.75 0.55 -12.52
CA LEU A 40 6.95 -0.47 -11.50
C LEU A 40 8.13 -1.39 -11.81
N GLY A 41 8.46 -1.61 -13.09
CA GLY A 41 9.69 -2.31 -13.49
C GLY A 41 10.95 -1.55 -13.08
N ALA A 42 10.99 -0.23 -13.28
CA ALA A 42 12.08 0.62 -12.79
C ALA A 42 12.18 0.60 -11.25
N LEU A 43 11.04 0.65 -10.56
CA LEU A 43 10.98 0.54 -9.11
C LEU A 43 11.48 -0.82 -8.59
N ASP A 44 11.12 -1.93 -9.26
CA ASP A 44 11.61 -3.27 -8.91
C ASP A 44 13.14 -3.35 -8.98
N GLY A 45 13.73 -2.82 -10.07
CA GLY A 45 15.18 -2.73 -10.22
C GLY A 45 15.85 -1.90 -9.12
N SER A 46 15.27 -0.75 -8.75
CA SER A 46 15.77 0.09 -7.66
C SER A 46 15.74 -0.62 -6.30
N LEU A 47 14.64 -1.31 -5.99
CA LEU A 47 14.44 -2.03 -4.72
C LEU A 47 15.33 -3.27 -4.58
N LEU A 48 15.77 -3.86 -5.68
CA LEU A 48 16.73 -4.96 -5.66
C LEU A 48 18.09 -4.51 -5.11
N HIS A 49 18.53 -3.31 -5.51
CA HIS A 49 19.80 -2.71 -5.07
C HIS A 49 19.65 -2.06 -3.69
N GLN A 50 18.52 -1.39 -3.44
CA GLN A 50 18.24 -0.64 -2.22
C GLN A 50 17.00 -1.19 -1.52
N LYS A 51 17.17 -2.31 -0.81
CA LYS A 51 16.11 -2.92 0.01
C LYS A 51 15.58 -1.94 1.06
N VAL A 52 14.28 -1.96 1.30
CA VAL A 52 13.59 -1.06 2.23
C VAL A 52 12.51 -1.80 3.00
N ARG A 53 12.27 -1.42 4.25
CA ARG A 53 11.14 -1.92 5.04
C ARG A 53 9.90 -1.08 4.76
N LEU A 54 8.74 -1.71 4.64
CA LEU A 54 7.51 -0.95 4.43
C LEU A 54 7.13 -0.19 5.71
N PRO A 55 6.75 1.10 5.62
CA PRO A 55 6.32 1.87 6.80
C PRO A 55 5.17 1.19 7.57
N CYS A 56 4.22 0.61 6.82
CA CYS A 56 3.04 -0.04 7.37
C CYS A 56 3.30 -1.45 7.93
N ILE A 57 4.43 -2.06 7.55
CA ILE A 57 4.86 -3.39 7.96
C ILE A 57 6.38 -3.38 8.24
N PRO A 58 6.81 -2.85 9.40
CA PRO A 58 8.24 -2.64 9.69
C PRO A 58 9.08 -3.92 9.75
N SER A 59 8.44 -5.08 9.94
CA SER A 59 9.08 -6.41 9.91
C SER A 59 9.35 -6.90 8.49
N PHE A 60 8.66 -6.37 7.49
CA PHE A 60 8.79 -6.81 6.10
C PHE A 60 9.86 -6.00 5.36
N ARG A 61 10.94 -6.68 4.99
CA ARG A 61 12.01 -6.11 4.15
C ARG A 61 11.71 -6.41 2.68
N CYS A 62 11.31 -5.37 1.97
CA CYS A 62 11.03 -5.40 0.54
C CYS A 62 12.34 -5.44 -0.28
N SER A 63 12.35 -6.28 -1.30
CA SER A 63 13.43 -6.42 -2.28
C SER A 63 12.93 -6.28 -3.72
N GLY A 64 11.68 -5.85 -3.92
CA GLY A 64 11.09 -5.72 -5.24
C GLY A 64 9.57 -5.62 -5.26
N VAL A 65 9.02 -5.58 -6.47
CA VAL A 65 7.58 -5.53 -6.76
C VAL A 65 7.23 -6.64 -7.76
N VAL A 66 6.12 -7.32 -7.52
CA VAL A 66 5.56 -8.30 -8.46
C VAL A 66 4.64 -7.57 -9.44
N VAL A 67 5.25 -6.96 -10.47
CA VAL A 67 4.58 -6.03 -11.41
C VAL A 67 3.28 -6.60 -12.00
N LYS A 68 3.27 -7.90 -12.33
CA LYS A 68 2.11 -8.60 -12.91
C LYS A 68 0.87 -8.61 -12.02
N ASP A 69 1.05 -8.53 -10.70
CA ASP A 69 -0.04 -8.63 -9.72
C ASP A 69 -0.49 -7.24 -9.22
N CYS A 70 0.18 -6.17 -9.67
CA CYS A 70 -0.17 -4.79 -9.40
C CYS A 70 -1.31 -4.32 -10.31
N LYS A 71 -2.21 -3.50 -9.78
CA LYS A 71 -3.43 -3.06 -10.48
C LYS A 71 -3.84 -1.66 -10.04
N ILE A 72 -4.59 -0.98 -10.90
CA ILE A 72 -5.25 0.29 -10.58
C ILE A 72 -6.72 -0.03 -10.39
N PHE A 73 -7.32 0.40 -9.29
CA PHE A 73 -8.75 0.23 -9.08
C PHE A 73 -9.55 1.28 -9.86
N ASN A 74 -10.72 0.89 -10.35
CA ASN A 74 -11.59 1.74 -11.15
C ASN A 74 -12.56 2.57 -10.27
N SER A 75 -12.04 3.29 -9.28
CA SER A 75 -12.80 4.21 -8.44
C SER A 75 -12.37 5.65 -8.65
N ASN A 76 -13.14 6.64 -8.16
CA ASN A 76 -12.85 8.07 -8.34
C ASN A 76 -11.42 8.46 -7.92
N ALA A 77 -10.91 7.86 -6.83
CA ALA A 77 -9.56 8.12 -6.34
C ALA A 77 -8.46 7.34 -7.09
N LYS A 78 -8.82 6.40 -7.97
CA LYS A 78 -7.92 5.49 -8.72
C LYS A 78 -6.75 4.96 -7.88
N PRO A 79 -7.01 4.28 -6.74
CA PRO A 79 -5.95 3.81 -5.87
C PRO A 79 -5.08 2.75 -6.55
N LEU A 80 -3.81 2.69 -6.14
CA LEU A 80 -2.82 1.80 -6.73
C LEU A 80 -2.58 0.58 -5.82
N LYS A 81 -2.93 -0.61 -6.30
CA LYS A 81 -2.54 -1.88 -5.67
C LYS A 81 -1.12 -2.23 -6.06
N ILE A 82 -0.25 -2.42 -5.07
CA ILE A 82 1.15 -2.80 -5.26
C ILE A 82 1.42 -4.07 -4.49
N VAL A 83 2.00 -5.06 -5.15
CA VAL A 83 2.40 -6.33 -4.52
C VAL A 83 3.92 -6.32 -4.35
N PHE A 84 4.39 -6.16 -3.12
CA PHE A 84 5.81 -6.17 -2.81
C PHE A 84 6.33 -7.59 -2.58
N ARG A 85 7.56 -7.83 -3.04
CA ARG A 85 8.28 -9.09 -2.90
C ARG A 85 9.35 -8.95 -1.81
N GLY A 86 9.28 -9.82 -0.80
CA GLY A 86 10.34 -10.00 0.20
C GLY A 86 11.14 -11.27 -0.06
N LEU A 87 11.87 -11.74 0.96
CA LEU A 87 12.66 -12.97 0.89
C LEU A 87 11.78 -14.22 0.71
N ASN A 88 10.78 -14.38 1.58
CA ASN A 88 9.96 -15.61 1.65
C ASN A 88 8.45 -15.33 1.55
N SER A 89 8.05 -14.08 1.30
CA SER A 89 6.65 -13.68 1.30
C SER A 89 6.39 -12.49 0.40
N THR A 90 5.12 -12.29 0.06
CA THR A 90 4.62 -11.12 -0.67
C THR A 90 3.58 -10.41 0.16
N TYR A 91 3.56 -9.08 0.12
CA TYR A 91 2.50 -8.28 0.72
C TYR A 91 1.91 -7.32 -0.30
N SER A 92 0.59 -7.29 -0.38
CA SER A 92 -0.13 -6.26 -1.11
C SER A 92 -0.43 -5.07 -0.23
N ILE A 93 -0.21 -3.87 -0.75
CA ILE A 93 -0.76 -2.64 -0.19
C ILE A 93 -1.65 -1.97 -1.22
N ILE A 94 -2.56 -1.12 -0.74
CA ILE A 94 -3.23 -0.13 -1.58
C ILE A 94 -2.67 1.24 -1.21
N HIS A 95 -2.00 1.88 -2.15
CA HIS A 95 -1.53 3.25 -2.03
C HIS A 95 -2.65 4.21 -2.47
N LYS A 96 -2.92 5.21 -1.62
CA LYS A 96 -3.85 6.31 -1.89
C LYS A 96 -3.14 7.65 -1.69
N SER A 97 -3.42 8.58 -2.59
CA SER A 97 -2.83 9.91 -2.61
C SER A 97 -3.93 10.89 -3.00
N GLY A 98 -4.03 12.03 -2.34
CA GLY A 98 -5.14 12.99 -2.50
C GLY A 98 -6.28 12.85 -1.47
N ASP A 99 -6.32 11.77 -0.69
CA ASP A 99 -7.34 11.58 0.36
C ASP A 99 -6.72 11.67 1.76
N ASP A 100 -7.40 12.35 2.68
CA ASP A 100 -6.97 12.42 4.07
C ASP A 100 -7.41 11.17 4.84
N MET A 101 -6.46 10.24 5.02
CA MET A 101 -6.72 8.93 5.62
C MET A 101 -6.65 8.93 7.15
N ARG A 102 -6.50 10.09 7.80
CA ARG A 102 -6.38 10.17 9.27
C ARG A 102 -7.66 9.71 9.97
N GLN A 103 -8.82 10.06 9.43
CA GLN A 103 -10.10 9.63 9.97
C GLN A 103 -10.31 8.12 9.80
N ASP A 104 -10.08 7.58 8.59
CA ASP A 104 -10.17 6.14 8.34
C ASP A 104 -9.22 5.33 9.22
N ALA A 105 -8.00 5.83 9.42
CA ALA A 105 -7.01 5.20 10.29
C ALA A 105 -7.50 5.10 11.74
N LEU A 106 -8.08 6.19 12.27
CA LEU A 106 -8.63 6.20 13.62
C LEU A 106 -9.80 5.21 13.75
N VAL A 107 -10.72 5.23 12.79
CA VAL A 107 -11.90 4.34 12.80
C VAL A 107 -11.46 2.87 12.74
N LEU A 108 -10.55 2.52 11.83
CA LEU A 108 -10.07 1.14 11.72
C LEU A 108 -9.27 0.70 12.95
N GLN A 109 -8.54 1.62 13.60
CA GLN A 109 -7.89 1.33 14.87
C GLN A 109 -8.89 1.04 15.98
N MET A 110 -9.97 1.83 16.08
CA MET A 110 -11.05 1.58 17.04
C MET A 110 -11.72 0.23 16.79
N VAL A 111 -12.00 -0.12 15.53
CA VAL A 111 -12.57 -1.44 15.16
C VAL A 111 -11.63 -2.58 15.55
N SER A 112 -10.33 -2.45 15.33
CA SER A 112 -9.35 -3.44 15.77
C SER A 112 -9.36 -3.61 17.29
N PHE A 113 -9.40 -2.50 18.03
CA PHE A 113 -9.43 -2.52 19.49
C PHE A 113 -10.73 -3.16 20.02
N MET A 114 -11.87 -2.85 19.42
CA MET A 114 -13.15 -3.48 19.77
C MET A 114 -13.13 -4.99 19.51
N ASN A 115 -12.54 -5.42 18.40
CA ASN A 115 -12.37 -6.84 18.11
C ASN A 115 -11.54 -7.56 19.19
N ASP A 116 -10.46 -6.93 19.67
CA ASP A 116 -9.63 -7.49 20.74
C ASP A 116 -10.42 -7.64 22.05
N ILE A 117 -11.29 -6.68 22.39
CA ILE A 117 -12.21 -6.76 23.54
C ILE A 117 -13.22 -7.90 23.38
N TRP A 118 -13.86 -8.03 22.21
CA TRP A 118 -14.83 -9.11 22.00
C TRP A 118 -14.17 -10.48 22.11
N LEU A 119 -12.97 -10.64 21.56
CA LEU A 119 -12.20 -11.87 21.68
C LEU A 119 -11.79 -12.18 23.13
N SER A 120 -11.44 -11.16 23.94
CA SER A 120 -11.13 -11.38 25.37
C SER A 120 -12.35 -11.87 26.16
N GLU A 121 -13.55 -11.43 25.77
CA GLU A 121 -14.83 -11.90 26.31
C GLU A 121 -15.35 -13.19 25.64
N ARG A 122 -14.50 -13.88 24.86
CA ARG A 122 -14.82 -15.12 24.12
C ARG A 122 -15.92 -14.96 23.06
N LEU A 123 -16.16 -13.75 22.58
CA LEU A 123 -17.08 -13.45 21.49
C LEU A 123 -16.29 -13.31 20.17
N ASP A 124 -16.19 -14.38 19.40
CA ASP A 124 -15.58 -14.35 18.06
C ASP A 124 -16.60 -14.00 16.98
N LEU A 125 -16.69 -12.71 16.65
CA LEU A 125 -17.54 -12.20 15.56
C LEU A 125 -16.94 -12.41 14.16
N ARG A 126 -15.79 -13.10 14.04
CA ARG A 126 -15.11 -13.37 12.77
C ARG A 126 -14.78 -12.10 11.97
N MET A 127 -14.44 -11.01 12.66
CA MET A 127 -14.16 -9.72 12.03
C MET A 127 -12.91 -9.81 11.14
N ILE A 128 -13.01 -9.26 9.93
CA ILE A 128 -11.87 -9.04 9.05
C ILE A 128 -11.48 -7.57 9.17
N THR A 129 -10.34 -7.29 9.78
CA THR A 129 -9.85 -5.93 9.97
C THR A 129 -8.78 -5.56 8.93
N PHE A 130 -8.76 -4.28 8.56
CA PHE A 130 -7.76 -3.70 7.68
C PHE A 130 -6.93 -2.69 8.46
N ARG A 131 -5.65 -2.57 8.12
CA ARG A 131 -4.81 -1.49 8.63
C ARG A 131 -4.81 -0.35 7.64
N CYS A 132 -5.11 0.85 8.09
CA CYS A 132 -4.87 2.08 7.35
C CYS A 132 -3.76 2.86 8.04
N MET A 133 -2.76 3.29 7.28
CA MET A 133 -1.67 4.11 7.79
C MET A 133 -1.58 5.40 6.99
N PRO A 134 -1.80 6.57 7.62
CA PRO A 134 -1.46 7.84 7.02
C PRO A 134 0.06 7.92 6.84
N VAL A 135 0.51 8.22 5.63
CA VAL A 135 1.96 8.28 5.29
C VAL A 135 2.42 9.69 4.91
N GLY A 136 1.51 10.67 4.94
CA GLY A 136 1.78 12.08 4.67
C GLY A 136 0.49 12.89 4.59
N TYR A 137 0.60 14.19 4.30
CA TYR A 137 -0.59 15.03 4.09
C TYR A 137 -1.40 14.53 2.88
N ARG A 138 -2.67 14.18 3.13
CA ARG A 138 -3.58 13.60 2.13
C ARG A 138 -3.02 12.36 1.42
N LYS A 139 -2.28 11.52 2.15
CA LYS A 139 -1.67 10.28 1.63
C LYS A 139 -1.80 9.17 2.66
N GLY A 140 -2.09 7.96 2.19
CA GLY A 140 -2.16 6.80 3.06
C GLY A 140 -1.98 5.49 2.32
N ALA A 141 -1.66 4.46 3.08
CA ALA A 141 -1.56 3.10 2.58
C ALA A 141 -2.45 2.18 3.42
N PHE A 142 -3.22 1.34 2.73
CA PHE A 142 -3.96 0.26 3.35
C PHE A 142 -3.15 -1.02 3.25
N VAL A 143 -3.19 -1.82 4.31
CA VAL A 143 -2.61 -3.17 4.37
C VAL A 143 -3.70 -4.12 4.83
N GLY A 144 -3.87 -5.22 4.10
CA GLY A 144 -4.83 -6.27 4.45
C GLY A 144 -5.06 -7.23 3.29
N PHE A 145 -5.99 -8.18 3.51
CA PHE A 145 -6.44 -9.08 2.47
C PHE A 145 -7.47 -8.38 1.57
N PHE A 146 -7.02 -7.92 0.41
CA PHE A 146 -7.91 -7.23 -0.54
C PHE A 146 -8.60 -8.25 -1.45
N ILE A 147 -9.89 -8.51 -1.19
CA ILE A 147 -10.75 -9.28 -2.10
C ILE A 147 -11.09 -8.38 -3.29
N SER A 148 -10.80 -8.82 -4.51
CA SER A 148 -10.94 -8.02 -5.74
C SER A 148 -12.39 -7.62 -6.09
N HIS A 149 -13.38 -8.14 -5.37
CA HIS A 149 -14.81 -7.87 -5.60
C HIS A 149 -15.40 -6.79 -4.69
N PHE A 150 -14.64 -6.26 -3.72
CA PHE A 150 -15.15 -5.32 -2.71
C PHE A 150 -14.44 -3.95 -2.72
N ILE A 151 -13.64 -3.64 -3.74
CA ILE A 151 -12.89 -2.36 -3.87
C ILE A 151 -12.94 -1.87 -5.31
#